data_AF-J3EYX1-F1
#
_entry.id   AF-J3EYX1-F1
#
_cell.length_a   1.000
_cell.length_b   1.000
_cell.length_c   1.000
_cell.angle_alpha   90.00
_cell.angle_beta   90.00
_cell.angle_gamma   90.00
#
_symmetry.space_group_name_H-M   'P 1'
#
loop_
_entity.id
_entity.type
_entity.pdbx_description
1 polymer ?
#
loop_
_entity_poly.entity_id
_entity_poly.type
_entity_poly.pdbx_seq_one_letter_code
_entity_poly.pdbx_strand_id
1 'polypeptide(L)' 'MSLSRSDVVQLLTLWFVVLTFVQTDSSASGLVTTVIGVFAFALLWAIPLYVFVGVASKFDAR' A
#
# COMPACT_ATOMS: atom_id res chain seq x y z
N MET A 1 7.16 -1.78 -16.56
CA MET A 1 5.73 -1.37 -16.48
C MET A 1 5.71 0.09 -16.06
N SER A 2 5.32 1.02 -16.95
CA SER A 2 5.36 2.45 -16.66
C SER A 2 4.11 2.88 -15.89
N LEU A 3 4.25 3.33 -14.64
CA LEU A 3 3.13 3.87 -13.85
C LEU A 3 2.63 5.20 -14.43
N SER A 4 1.33 5.36 -14.62
CA SER A 4 0.76 6.68 -14.94
C SER A 4 0.64 7.55 -13.68
N ARG A 5 0.35 8.86 -13.84
CA ARG A 5 0.13 9.77 -12.70
C ARG A 5 -1.09 9.35 -11.88
N SER A 6 -2.17 8.91 -12.54
CA SER A 6 -3.37 8.43 -11.86
C SER A 6 -3.09 7.17 -11.05
N ASP A 7 -2.28 6.24 -11.57
CA ASP A 7 -1.95 5.01 -10.86
C ASP A 7 -1.19 5.30 -9.57
N VAL A 8 -0.23 6.23 -9.61
CA VAL A 8 0.52 6.63 -8.42
C VAL A 8 -0.41 7.23 -7.36
N VAL A 9 -1.34 8.11 -7.75
CA VAL A 9 -2.29 8.72 -6.81
C VAL A 9 -3.22 7.68 -6.20
N GLN A 10 -3.74 6.75 -7.00
CA GLN A 10 -4.59 5.66 -6.50
C GLN A 10 -3.84 4.73 -5.55
N LEU A 11 -2.61 4.33 -5.90
CA LEU A 11 -1.77 3.48 -5.05
C LEU A 11 -1.42 4.17 -3.72
N LEU A 12 -1.05 5.45 -3.75
CA LEU A 12 -0.79 6.22 -2.53
C LEU A 12 -2.05 6.39 -1.68
N THR A 13 -3.23 6.55 -2.30
CA THR A 13 -4.52 6.59 -1.59
C THR A 13 -4.82 5.25 -0.93
N LEU A 14 -4.60 4.13 -1.64
CA LEU A 14 -4.74 2.79 -1.08
C LEU A 14 -3.77 2.57 0.10
N TRP A 15 -2.53 3.01 -0.04
CA TRP A 15 -1.53 2.94 1.02
C TRP A 15 -1.94 3.76 2.25
N PHE A 16 -2.49 4.95 2.05
CA PHE A 16 -3.06 5.76 3.12
C PHE A 16 -4.20 5.03 3.85
N VAL A 17 -5.15 4.43 3.11
CA VAL A 17 -6.23 3.64 3.72
C VAL A 17 -5.67 2.47 4.55
N VAL A 18 -4.68 1.76 4.03
CA VAL A 18 -4.01 0.65 4.75
C VAL A 18 -3.33 1.15 6.03
N LEU A 19 -2.64 2.30 5.98
CA LEU A 19 -2.05 2.93 7.16
C LEU A 19 -3.11 3.25 8.22
N THR A 20 -4.23 3.86 7.80
CA THR A 20 -5.32 4.17 8.73
C THR A 20 -5.91 2.91 9.36
N PHE A 21 -6.11 1.84 8.57
CA PHE A 21 -6.61 0.57 9.06
C PHE A 21 -5.67 -0.08 10.09
N VAL A 22 -4.36 -0.08 9.84
CA VAL A 22 -3.36 -0.63 10.77
C VAL A 22 -3.24 0.21 12.04
N GLN A 23 -3.44 1.53 11.96
CA GLN A 23 -3.38 2.44 13.11
C GLN A 23 -4.66 2.48 13.95
N THR A 24 -5.81 2.20 13.36
CA THR A 24 -7.06 2.08 14.10
C THR A 24 -7.04 0.82 14.96
N ASP A 25 -7.32 1.02 16.24
CA ASP A 25 -7.05 0.11 17.35
C ASP A 25 -7.35 -1.38 17.09
N SER A 26 -6.41 -2.21 17.56
CA SER A 26 -6.33 -3.67 17.48
C SER A 26 -7.31 -4.44 18.37
N SER A 27 -8.24 -3.73 19.03
CA SER A 27 -9.22 -4.32 19.96
C SER A 27 -10.32 -5.13 19.25
N ALA A 28 -10.33 -5.13 17.91
CA ALA A 28 -11.23 -5.94 17.09
C ALA A 28 -10.81 -7.43 17.04
N SER A 29 -11.29 -8.22 18.00
CA SER A 29 -11.04 -9.66 18.07
C SER A 29 -12.02 -10.46 17.20
N GLY A 30 -11.53 -11.00 16.07
CA GLY A 30 -12.31 -11.82 15.14
C GLY A 30 -11.46 -12.44 14.02
N LEU A 31 -11.92 -13.55 13.45
CA LEU A 31 -11.21 -14.22 12.34
C LEU A 31 -11.10 -13.31 11.11
N VAL A 32 -12.17 -12.58 10.80
CA VAL A 32 -12.22 -11.65 9.67
C VAL A 32 -11.22 -10.51 9.84
N THR A 33 -11.17 -9.90 11.03
CA THR A 33 -10.23 -8.80 11.32
C THR A 33 -8.79 -9.28 11.32
N THR A 34 -8.53 -10.52 11.77
CA THR A 34 -7.21 -11.15 11.70
C THR A 34 -6.75 -11.34 10.25
N VAL A 35 -7.61 -11.90 9.39
CA VAL A 35 -7.27 -12.13 7.97
C VAL A 35 -7.01 -10.82 7.25
N ILE A 36 -7.89 -9.82 7.43
CA ILE A 36 -7.70 -8.49 6.84
C ILE A 36 -6.42 -7.84 7.37
N GLY A 37 -6.11 -8.00 8.66
CA GLY A 37 -4.86 -7.55 9.28
C GLY A 37 -3.62 -8.07 8.57
N VAL A 38 -3.56 -9.37 8.28
CA VAL A 38 -2.44 -9.97 7.55
C VAL A 38 -2.27 -9.35 6.16
N PHE A 39 -3.37 -9.19 5.42
CA PHE A 39 -3.31 -8.54 4.10
C PHE A 39 -2.89 -7.08 4.20
N ALA A 40 -3.43 -6.33 5.16
CA ALA A 40 -3.08 -4.93 5.39
C ALA A 40 -1.59 -4.78 5.71
N PHE A 41 -1.01 -5.66 6.53
CA PHE A 41 0.43 -5.67 6.80
C PHE A 41 1.27 -5.97 5.54
N ALA A 42 0.82 -6.87 4.66
CA ALA A 42 1.50 -7.11 3.39
C ALA A 42 1.43 -5.88 2.47
N LEU A 43 0.25 -5.27 2.34
CA LEU A 43 -0.01 -4.08 1.52
C LEU A 43 0.77 -2.85 2.02
N LEU A 44 0.95 -2.73 3.34
CA LEU A 44 1.71 -1.66 3.99
C LEU A 44 3.12 -1.53 3.40
N TRP A 45 3.75 -2.66 3.08
CA TRP A 45 5.10 -2.72 2.50
C TRP A 45 5.10 -2.88 0.97
N ALA A 46 4.17 -3.65 0.42
CA ALA A 46 4.12 -3.94 -1.02
C ALA A 46 3.82 -2.69 -1.86
N ILE A 47 2.88 -1.85 -1.43
CA ILE A 47 2.47 -0.65 -2.17
C ILE A 47 3.62 0.37 -2.28
N PRO A 48 4.26 0.83 -1.18
CA PRO A 48 5.33 1.82 -1.28
C PRO A 48 6.53 1.27 -2.05
N LEU A 49 6.85 -0.03 -1.91
CA LEU A 49 7.93 -0.65 -2.68
C LEU A 49 7.62 -0.63 -4.18
N TYR A 50 6.39 -0.99 -4.57
CA TYR A 50 5.98 -0.99 -5.98
C TYR A 50 5.99 0.42 -6.58
N VAL A 51 5.46 1.42 -5.85
CA VAL A 51 5.51 2.83 -6.27
C VAL A 51 6.96 3.31 -6.39
N PHE A 52 7.82 2.98 -5.42
CA PHE A 52 9.22 3.36 -5.42
C PHE A 52 9.97 2.79 -6.63
N VAL A 53 9.87 1.49 -6.89
CA VAL A 53 10.52 0.84 -8.04
C VAL A 53 10.00 1.41 -9.37
N GLY A 54 8.69 1.59 -9.49
CA GLY A 54 8.10 2.13 -10.71
C GLY A 54 8.48 3.59 -10.97
N VAL A 55 8.63 4.41 -9.93
CA VAL A 55 9.11 5.80 -10.06
C VAL A 55 10.61 5.83 -10.32
N ALA A 56 11.42 5.04 -9.60
CA ALA A 56 12.88 4.97 -9.77
C ALA A 56 13.27 4.55 -11.20
N SER A 57 12.55 3.59 -11.78
CA SER A 57 12.77 3.18 -13.18
C SER A 57 12.57 4.31 -14.20
N LYS A 58 11.79 5.33 -13.88
CA LYS A 58 11.62 6.52 -14.75
C LYS A 58 12.77 7.51 -14.63
N PHE A 59 13.45 7.53 -13.49
CA PHE A 59 14.63 8.36 -13.30
C PHE A 59 15.86 7.72 -13.94
N ASP A 60 15.97 6.38 -13.91
CA ASP A 60 17.06 5.64 -14.56
C ASP A 60 16.94 5.62 -16.10
N ALA A 61 15.71 5.67 -16.63
CA ALA A 61 15.46 5.72 -18.08
C ALA A 61 15.55 7.14 -18.69
N ARG A 62 16.03 8.14 -17.94
CA ARG A 62 16.25 9.53 -18.39
C ARG A 62 17.73 9.82 -18.49
#